data_AF-A0A227J0U2-F1
#
_entry.id   AF-A0A227J0U2-F1
#
_cell.length_a   1.000
_cell.length_b   1.000
_cell.length_c   1.000
_cell.angle_alpha   90.00
_cell.angle_beta   90.00
_cell.angle_gamma   90.00
#
_symmetry.space_group_name_H-M   'P 1'
#
loop_
_entity.id
_entity.type
_entity.pdbx_description
1 polymer ?
#
loop_
_entity_poly.entity_id
_entity_poly.type
_entity_poly.pdbx_seq_one_letter_code
_entity_poly.pdbx_strand_id
1 'polypeptide(L)'
;FLDATLQSIDKMNQALNVFGADAGKPEIEIVNKTKAAGIHPGDLRYNVINLIDEPLANGLLGYGPSVSNPMTGEIIKGHVNQYAGVARTGVPFYW
;
A
#
# COMPACT_ATOMS: atom_id res chain seq x y z
N PHE A 1 5.37 -12.75 8.23
CA PHE A 1 4.60 -11.67 7.58
C PHE A 1 3.97 -12.10 6.25
N LEU A 2 4.60 -12.96 5.44
CA LEU A 2 4.03 -13.36 4.13
C LEU A 2 2.60 -13.94 4.23
N ASP A 3 2.38 -14.93 5.08
CA ASP A 3 1.04 -15.55 5.22
C ASP A 3 -0.03 -14.56 5.66
N ALA A 4 0.33 -13.64 6.57
CA ALA A 4 -0.56 -12.57 7.02
C ALA A 4 -0.90 -11.61 5.87
N THR A 5 0.08 -11.25 5.03
CA THR A 5 -0.16 -10.41 3.84
C THR A 5 -1.09 -11.10 2.85
N LEU A 6 -0.86 -12.39 2.56
CA LEU A 6 -1.71 -13.17 1.65
C LEU A 6 -3.15 -13.24 2.19
N GLN A 7 -3.31 -13.57 3.47
CA GLN A 7 -4.62 -13.63 4.12
C GLN A 7 -5.32 -12.27 4.16
N SER A 8 -4.59 -11.18 4.41
CA SER A 8 -5.15 -9.82 4.39
C SER A 8 -5.65 -9.44 3.01
N ILE A 9 -4.90 -9.72 1.95
CA ILE A 9 -5.35 -9.43 0.57
C ILE A 9 -6.56 -10.29 0.20
N ASP A 10 -6.59 -11.58 0.57
CA ASP A 10 -7.75 -12.44 0.33
C ASP A 10 -9.01 -11.87 1.02
N LYS A 11 -8.88 -11.44 2.29
CA LYS A 11 -9.99 -10.79 3.01
C LYS A 11 -10.40 -9.46 2.38
N MET A 12 -9.45 -8.66 1.90
CA MET A 12 -9.75 -7.43 1.17
C MET A 12 -10.53 -7.73 -0.11
N ASN A 13 -10.10 -8.71 -0.91
CA ASN A 13 -10.82 -9.10 -2.13
C ASN A 13 -12.22 -9.64 -1.80
N GLN A 14 -12.37 -10.46 -0.76
CA GLN A 14 -13.69 -10.90 -0.27
C GLN A 14 -14.58 -9.70 0.09
N ALA A 15 -14.04 -8.74 0.86
CA ALA A 15 -14.76 -7.52 1.20
C ALA A 15 -15.09 -6.68 -0.05
N LEU A 16 -14.18 -6.63 -1.03
CA LEU A 16 -14.44 -5.95 -2.29
C LEU A 16 -15.63 -6.61 -3.02
N ASN A 17 -15.69 -7.94 -3.07
CA ASN A 17 -16.76 -8.68 -3.73
C ASN A 17 -18.15 -8.47 -3.09
N VAL A 18 -18.24 -7.96 -1.84
CA VAL A 18 -19.52 -7.60 -1.20
C VAL A 18 -20.23 -6.44 -1.92
N PHE A 19 -19.50 -5.52 -2.55
CA PHE A 19 -20.11 -4.31 -3.12
C PHE A 19 -20.62 -4.49 -4.57
N GLY A 20 -20.67 -5.73 -5.08
CA GLY A 20 -21.13 -6.04 -6.44
C GLY A 20 -20.02 -5.89 -7.50
N ALA A 21 -20.11 -6.72 -8.56
CA ALA A 21 -19.14 -6.74 -9.66
C ALA A 21 -19.17 -5.46 -10.53
N ASP A 22 -20.24 -4.68 -10.40
CA ASP A 22 -20.54 -3.42 -11.05
C ASP A 22 -19.94 -2.20 -10.33
N ALA A 23 -19.32 -2.38 -9.16
CA ALA A 23 -18.69 -1.30 -8.39
C ALA A 23 -17.41 -0.72 -9.02
N GLY A 24 -17.01 -1.19 -10.21
CA GLY A 24 -15.87 -0.65 -10.97
C GLY A 24 -14.51 -0.81 -10.28
N LYS A 25 -14.39 -1.73 -9.33
CA LYS A 25 -13.19 -1.91 -8.52
C LYS A 25 -12.52 -3.25 -8.83
N PRO A 26 -11.24 -3.24 -9.25
CA PRO A 26 -10.53 -4.48 -9.55
C PRO A 26 -10.17 -5.23 -8.27
N GLU A 27 -10.03 -6.55 -8.39
CA GLU A 27 -9.40 -7.37 -7.35
C GLU A 27 -7.90 -7.03 -7.25
N ILE A 28 -7.36 -7.18 -6.05
CA ILE A 28 -5.94 -7.00 -5.78
C ILE A 28 -5.24 -8.33 -6.02
N GLU A 29 -4.31 -8.36 -6.98
CA GLU A 29 -3.48 -9.54 -7.26
C GLU A 29 -2.07 -9.38 -6.67
N ILE A 30 -1.65 -10.34 -5.84
CA ILE A 30 -0.24 -10.48 -5.47
C ILE A 30 0.45 -11.31 -6.56
N VAL A 31 1.13 -10.61 -7.47
CA VAL A 31 1.87 -11.23 -8.59
C VAL A 31 3.13 -11.99 -8.12
N ASN A 32 3.75 -11.55 -7.01
CA ASN A 32 5.00 -12.12 -6.49
C ASN A 32 4.79 -12.75 -5.11
N LYS A 33 4.15 -13.93 -5.07
CA LYS A 33 3.72 -14.59 -3.82
C LYS A 33 4.84 -15.17 -2.97
N THR A 34 6.00 -15.48 -3.55
CA THR A 34 7.07 -16.23 -2.85
C THR A 34 8.31 -15.42 -2.56
N LYS A 35 8.56 -14.33 -3.32
CA LYS A 35 9.76 -13.50 -3.18
C LYS A 35 9.45 -12.06 -3.58
N ALA A 36 10.03 -11.11 -2.87
CA ALA A 36 9.92 -9.69 -3.21
C ALA A 36 10.45 -9.40 -4.63
N ALA A 37 9.79 -8.48 -5.33
CA ALA A 37 10.18 -8.02 -6.67
C ALA A 37 11.50 -7.25 -6.71
N GLY A 38 12.06 -6.88 -5.55
CA GLY A 38 13.27 -6.05 -5.48
C GLY A 38 13.08 -4.62 -5.99
N ILE A 39 11.84 -4.14 -6.06
CA ILE A 39 11.51 -2.80 -6.54
C ILE A 39 11.92 -1.77 -5.49
N HIS A 40 12.72 -0.80 -5.90
CA HIS A 40 13.13 0.29 -5.03
C HIS A 40 12.04 1.37 -4.98
N PRO A 41 11.73 1.96 -3.81
CA PRO A 41 10.82 3.10 -3.65
C PRO A 41 11.02 4.26 -4.64
N GLY A 42 12.26 4.46 -5.10
CA GLY A 42 12.65 5.50 -6.06
C GLY A 42 12.43 5.14 -7.54
N ASP A 43 12.16 3.88 -7.88
CA ASP A 43 11.96 3.46 -9.28
C ASP A 43 10.71 4.14 -9.87
N LEU A 44 10.88 4.92 -10.93
CA LEU A 44 9.78 5.72 -11.51
C LEU A 44 8.76 4.88 -12.28
N ARG A 45 9.08 3.64 -12.61
CA ARG A 45 8.22 2.75 -13.40
C ARG A 45 7.11 2.11 -12.57
N TYR A 46 7.22 2.17 -11.25
CA TYR A 46 6.29 1.52 -10.34
C TYR A 46 5.76 2.54 -9.32
N ASN A 47 4.44 2.53 -9.15
CA ASN A 47 3.82 3.13 -7.98
C ASN A 47 3.99 2.16 -6.80
N VAL A 48 4.40 2.67 -5.64
CA VAL A 48 4.77 1.84 -4.49
C VAL A 48 4.04 2.32 -3.25
N ILE A 49 3.41 1.39 -2.53
CA ILE A 49 2.99 1.58 -1.14
C ILE A 49 4.05 0.90 -0.28
N ASN A 50 4.88 1.68 0.39
CA ASN A 50 5.95 1.23 1.25
C ASN A 50 5.50 1.25 2.72
N LEU A 51 5.67 0.12 3.40
CA LEU A 51 5.36 -0.01 4.81
C LEU A 51 6.66 0.03 5.62
N ILE A 52 6.83 1.09 6.41
CA ILE A 52 7.96 1.28 7.30
C ILE A 52 7.53 0.79 8.68
N ASP A 53 8.24 -0.20 9.24
CA ASP A 53 7.84 -0.82 10.50
C ASP A 53 8.10 0.10 11.71
N GLU A 54 9.16 0.91 11.64
CA GLU A 54 9.57 1.82 12.70
C GLU A 54 8.54 2.94 12.90
N PRO A 55 8.01 3.13 14.13
CA PRO A 55 7.12 4.23 14.43
C PRO A 55 7.89 5.56 14.40
N LEU A 56 7.29 6.58 13.83
CA LEU A 56 7.76 7.94 14.03
C LEU A 56 7.23 8.48 15.37
N ALA A 57 8.12 9.08 16.15
CA ALA A 57 7.78 9.70 17.44
C ALA A 57 6.74 10.83 17.33
N ASN A 58 6.56 11.42 16.14
CA ASN A 58 5.59 12.49 15.90
C ASN A 58 4.17 11.95 15.56
N GLY A 59 3.97 10.64 15.53
CA GLY A 59 2.66 10.05 15.23
C GLY A 59 2.18 10.23 13.79
N LEU A 60 3.06 10.55 12.85
CA LEU A 60 2.70 10.64 11.44
C LEU A 60 2.36 9.25 10.88
N LEU A 61 1.11 9.06 10.45
CA LEU A 61 0.64 7.78 9.91
C LEU A 61 1.30 7.43 8.58
N GLY A 62 1.53 8.43 7.74
CA GLY A 62 2.15 8.27 6.42
C GLY A 62 2.15 9.56 5.61
N TYR A 63 2.81 9.51 4.45
CA TYR A 63 2.86 10.60 3.49
C TYR A 63 2.97 10.06 2.07
N GLY A 64 2.42 10.78 1.09
CA GLY A 64 2.29 10.34 -0.29
C GLY A 64 2.98 11.26 -1.30
N PRO A 65 4.32 11.22 -1.46
CA PRO A 65 4.98 12.04 -2.46
C PRO A 65 4.65 11.58 -3.88
N SER A 66 4.54 12.55 -4.78
CA SER A 66 4.45 12.32 -6.22
C SER A 66 5.64 12.93 -6.94
N VAL A 67 5.96 12.36 -8.10
CA VAL A 67 6.93 12.92 -9.03
C VAL A 67 6.17 13.33 -10.29
N SER A 68 6.37 14.57 -10.71
CA SER A 68 5.77 15.12 -11.92
C SER A 68 6.82 15.37 -12.99
N ASN A 69 6.42 15.28 -14.25
CA ASN A 69 7.21 15.72 -15.38
C ASN A 69 7.46 17.24 -15.26
N PRO A 70 8.72 17.70 -15.23
CA PRO A 70 9.04 19.12 -15.00
C PRO A 70 8.59 20.04 -16.15
N MET A 71 8.38 19.49 -17.35
CA MET A 71 7.97 20.26 -18.53
C MET A 71 6.45 20.33 -18.70
N THR A 72 5.72 19.26 -18.38
CA THR A 72 4.26 19.18 -18.59
C THR A 72 3.44 19.31 -17.31
N GLY A 73 4.05 19.09 -16.14
CA GLY A 73 3.34 19.04 -14.85
C GLY A 73 2.60 17.73 -14.59
N GLU A 74 2.55 16.82 -15.55
CA GLU A 74 1.87 15.53 -15.43
C GLU A 74 2.52 14.66 -14.33
N ILE A 75 1.70 14.08 -13.44
CA ILE A 75 2.18 13.14 -12.42
C ILE A 75 2.55 11.82 -13.11
N ILE A 76 3.83 11.48 -13.07
CA ILE A 76 4.34 10.23 -13.66
C ILE A 76 4.42 9.10 -12.62
N LYS A 77 4.34 9.44 -11.33
CA LYS A 77 4.39 8.49 -10.24
C LYS A 77 3.78 9.04 -8.95
N GLY A 78 3.09 8.16 -8.22
CA GLY A 78 2.83 8.29 -6.78
C GLY A 78 3.57 7.22 -5.97
N HIS A 79 4.02 7.59 -4.79
CA HIS A 79 4.52 6.66 -3.77
C HIS A 79 3.84 7.00 -2.45
N VAL A 80 3.50 6.00 -1.63
CA VAL A 80 3.02 6.20 -0.25
C VAL A 80 3.95 5.52 0.72
N ASN A 81 4.47 6.27 1.69
CA ASN A 81 5.18 5.72 2.84
C ASN A 81 4.23 5.69 4.03
N GLN A 82 3.92 4.50 4.53
CA GLN A 82 3.04 4.27 5.66
C GLN A 82 3.86 3.75 6.84
N TYR A 83 3.66 4.30 8.05
CA TYR A 83 4.36 3.87 9.26
C TYR A 83 3.50 2.89 10.06
N ALA A 84 3.86 1.61 10.01
CA ALA A 84 3.10 0.53 10.63
C ALA A 84 3.02 0.68 12.16
N GLY A 85 4.11 1.11 12.80
CA GLY A 85 4.15 1.31 14.25
C GLY A 85 3.14 2.35 14.73
N VAL A 86 2.91 3.42 13.98
CA VAL A 86 1.88 4.43 14.30
C VAL A 86 0.48 3.85 14.11
N ALA A 87 0.24 3.13 13.01
CA ALA A 87 -1.05 2.48 12.76
C ALA A 87 -1.42 1.47 13.87
N ARG A 88 -0.46 0.67 14.35
CA ARG A 88 -0.67 -0.29 15.45
C ARG A 88 -1.01 0.38 16.77
N THR A 89 -0.52 1.61 17.00
CA THR A 89 -0.79 2.36 18.23
C THR A 89 -2.18 3.00 18.21
N GLY A 90 -2.64 3.42 17.03
CA GLY A 90 -3.92 4.13 16.87
C GLY A 90 -5.15 3.26 16.60
N VAL A 91 -4.97 2.00 16.15
CA VAL A 91 -6.08 1.10 15.83
C VAL A 91 -6.30 0.11 16.97
N PRO A 92 -7.42 0.19 17.72
CA PRO A 92 -7.75 -0.85 18.69
C PRO A 92 -7.99 -2.18 17.98
N PHE A 93 -7.26 -3.21 18.37
CA PHE A 93 -7.50 -4.58 17.92
C PHE A 93 -8.78 -5.10 18.59
N TYR A 94 -9.87 -5.19 17.82
CA TYR A 94 -11.06 -5.95 18.22
C TYR A 94 -11.07 -7.27 17.45
N TRP A 95 -11.15 -8.37 18.21
CA TRP A 95 -11.32 -9.74 17.72
C TRP A 95 -12.80 -10.04 17.49
#